data_AF-A0A1V5DI56-F1
#
_entry.id   AF-A0A1V5DI56-F1
#
_cell.length_a   1.000
_cell.length_b   1.000
_cell.length_c   1.000
_cell.angle_alpha   90.00
_cell.angle_beta   90.00
_cell.angle_gamma   90.00
#
_symmetry.space_group_name_H-M   'P 1'
#
loop_
_entity.id
_entity.type
_entity.pdbx_description
1 polymer ?
#
loop_
_entity_poly.entity_id
_entity_poly.type
_entity_poly.pdbx_seq_one_letter_code
_entity_poly.pdbx_strand_id
1 'polypeptide(L)' 'MNKKQRWILFSCAAIIALMLLFPPFYYPTGLHGPTRNMGYAFLFNAPESESTVNIGTLLVQWIGVLIVGAILWFAFRDNP' A
#
# COMPACT_ATOMS: atom_id res chain seq x y z
N MET A 1 -13.38 0.98 -21.65
CA MET A 1 -12.08 0.76 -21.01
C MET A 1 -11.19 0.01 -21.97
N ASN A 2 -10.08 0.60 -22.40
CA ASN A 2 -9.18 -0.05 -23.35
C ASN A 2 -8.23 -1.04 -22.64
N LYS A 3 -7.45 -1.79 -23.42
CA LYS A 3 -6.52 -2.79 -22.88
C LYS A 3 -5.54 -2.18 -21.88
N LYS A 4 -5.04 -0.96 -22.13
CA LYS A 4 -4.07 -0.28 -21.25
C LYS A 4 -4.69 0.08 -19.90
N GLN A 5 -5.88 0.67 -19.89
CA GLN A 5 -6.62 1.00 -18.67
C GLN A 5 -6.95 -0.24 -17.83
N ARG A 6 -7.31 -1.35 -18.47
CA ARG A 6 -7.53 -2.63 -17.78
C ARG A 6 -6.26 -3.13 -17.09
N TRP A 7 -5.12 -3.05 -17.77
CA TRP A 7 -3.82 -3.42 -17.17
C TRP A 7 -3.44 -2.50 -16.03
N ILE A 8 -3.67 -1.19 -16.14
CA ILE A 8 -3.41 -0.22 -15.06
C ILE A 8 -4.21 -0.60 -13.81
N LEU A 9 -5.50 -0.91 -13.96
CA LEU A 9 -6.34 -1.36 -12.86
C LEU A 9 -5.84 -2.64 -12.20
N PHE A 10 -5.49 -3.65 -12.99
CA PHE A 10 -4.94 -4.90 -12.46
C PHE A 10 -3.62 -4.67 -11.73
N SER A 11 -2.75 -3.80 -12.24
CA SER A 11 -1.49 -3.43 -11.58
C SER A 11 -1.75 -2.73 -10.24
N CYS A 12 -2.66 -1.76 -10.17
CA CYS A 12 -3.03 -1.12 -8.91
C CYS A 12 -3.58 -2.12 -7.90
N ALA A 13 -4.48 -3.01 -8.33
CA ALA A 13 -5.03 -4.06 -7.47
C ALA A 13 -3.95 -5.03 -6.97
N ALA A 14 -3.01 -5.44 -7.84
CA ALA A 14 -1.91 -6.31 -7.47
C ALA A 14 -0.96 -5.64 -6.47
N ILE A 15 -0.62 -4.35 -6.67
CA ILE A 15 0.21 -3.59 -5.74
C ILE A 15 -0.47 -3.46 -4.37
N ILE A 16 -1.76 -3.13 -4.34
CA ILE A 16 -2.52 -3.04 -3.08
C ILE A 16 -2.58 -4.40 -2.38
N ALA A 17 -2.78 -5.49 -3.13
CA ALA A 17 -2.75 -6.84 -2.57
C ALA A 17 -1.38 -7.19 -1.99
N LEU A 18 -0.28 -6.80 -2.66
CA LEU A 18 1.07 -6.96 -2.12
C LEU A 18 1.28 -6.14 -0.84
N MET A 19 0.75 -4.92 -0.76
CA MET A 19 0.79 -4.10 0.46
C MET A 19 -0.01 -4.72 1.61
N LEU A 20 -1.08 -5.46 1.32
CA LEU A 20 -1.84 -6.21 2.34
C LEU A 20 -1.09 -7.46 2.81
N LEU A 21 -0.41 -8.15 1.89
CA LEU A 21 0.39 -9.33 2.23
C LEU A 21 1.69 -8.96 2.94
N PHE A 22 2.24 -7.79 2.63
CA PHE A 22 3.48 -7.25 3.20
C PHE A 22 3.26 -5.85 3.75
N PRO A 23 2.45 -5.67 4.81
CA PRO A 23 2.15 -4.35 5.31
C PRO A 23 3.35 -3.73 6.05
N PRO A 24 3.37 -2.40 6.20
CA PRO A 24 4.34 -1.74 7.05
C PRO A 24 4.05 -2.08 8.52
N PHE A 25 5.07 -2.44 9.28
CA PHE A 25 4.99 -2.67 10.72
C PHE A 25 5.68 -1.56 11.50
N TYR A 26 5.22 -1.32 12.71
CA TYR A 26 5.91 -0.48 13.68
C TYR A 26 5.84 -1.11 15.07
N TYR A 27 6.77 -0.73 15.93
CA TYR A 27 6.76 -1.09 17.34
C TYR A 27 6.16 0.06 18.15
N PRO A 28 5.03 -0.15 18.86
CA PRO A 28 4.43 0.86 19.71
C PRO A 28 5.17 0.95 21.05
N THR A 29 6.04 1.95 21.22
CA THR A 29 6.65 2.25 22.53
C THR A 29 5.71 3.11 23.38
N GLY A 30 4.59 2.57 23.84
CA GLY A 30 3.65 3.26 24.74
C GLY A 30 3.02 4.56 24.20
N LEU A 31 2.27 5.28 25.05
CA LEU A 31 1.47 6.47 24.65
C LEU A 31 2.31 7.69 24.21
N HIS A 32 3.56 7.80 24.66
CA HIS A 32 4.41 8.98 24.44
C HIS A 32 5.83 8.63 23.96
N GLY A 33 6.14 7.36 23.70
CA GLY A 33 7.45 6.97 23.20
C GLY A 33 7.56 7.04 21.67
N PRO A 34 8.78 7.11 21.13
CA PRO A 34 9.02 7.18 19.70
C PRO A 34 8.65 5.86 19.00
N THR A 35 7.69 5.90 18.08
CA THR A 35 7.35 4.73 17.27
C THR A 35 8.53 4.32 16.40
N ARG A 36 8.96 3.05 16.53
CA ARG A 36 10.06 2.51 15.72
C ARG A 36 9.49 1.85 14.48
N ASN A 37 9.93 2.30 13.30
CA ASN A 37 9.57 1.66 12.03
C ASN A 37 10.28 0.29 11.93
N MET A 38 9.50 -0.76 11.66
CA MET A 38 9.98 -2.15 11.58
C MET A 38 10.08 -2.67 10.13
N GLY A 39 9.84 -1.79 9.15
CA GLY A 39 9.85 -2.13 7.72
C GLY A 39 8.60 -2.89 7.29
N TYR A 40 8.74 -3.73 6.27
CA TYR A 40 7.67 -4.55 5.69
C TYR A 40 7.99 -6.01 5.90
N ALA A 41 7.00 -6.78 6.31
CA ALA A 41 7.12 -8.22 6.51
C ALA A 41 5.83 -8.92 6.13
N PHE A 42 5.89 -10.22 5.94
CA PHE A 42 4.70 -11.00 5.60
C PHE A 42 3.67 -10.94 6.73
N LEU A 43 2.40 -10.72 6.38
CA LEU A 43 1.30 -10.47 7.33
C LEU A 43 1.19 -11.56 8.42
N PHE A 44 1.45 -12.82 8.07
CA PHE A 44 1.37 -13.96 9.00
C PHE A 44 2.72 -14.31 9.65
N ASN A 45 3.76 -13.51 9.45
CA ASN A 45 5.08 -13.68 10.05
C ASN A 45 5.65 -12.29 10.42
N ALA A 46 5.07 -11.70 11.47
CA ALA A 46 5.44 -10.36 11.92
C ALA A 46 6.92 -10.32 12.41
N PRO A 47 7.64 -9.19 12.23
CA PRO A 47 9.07 -9.10 12.53
C PRO A 47 9.41 -9.32 14.02
N GLU A 48 8.56 -8.81 14.92
CA GLU A 48 8.70 -8.92 16.38
C GLU A 48 7.33 -9.14 17.02
N SER A 49 7.27 -9.82 18.17
CA SER A 49 6.02 -10.24 18.83
C SER A 49 5.06 -9.11 19.19
N GLU A 50 5.59 -7.91 19.47
CA GLU A 50 4.83 -6.72 19.84
C GLU A 50 4.67 -5.73 18.66
N SER A 51 5.18 -6.07 17.48
CA SER A 51 5.02 -5.21 16.30
C SER A 51 3.59 -5.24 15.79
N THR A 52 3.08 -4.09 15.36
CA THR A 52 1.72 -3.96 14.84
C THR A 52 1.72 -3.26 13.48
N VAL A 53 0.67 -3.51 12.69
CA VAL A 53 0.54 -2.92 11.36
C VAL A 53 0.37 -1.41 11.47
N ASN A 54 1.18 -0.67 10.73
CA ASN A 54 1.03 0.78 10.59
C ASN A 54 -0.07 1.11 9.58
N ILE A 55 -1.32 1.12 10.06
CA ILE A 55 -2.50 1.43 9.25
C ILE A 55 -2.41 2.81 8.61
N GLY A 56 -1.87 3.81 9.32
CA GLY A 56 -1.69 5.16 8.78
C GLY A 56 -0.78 5.17 7.56
N THR A 57 0.39 4.55 7.66
CA THR A 57 1.32 4.43 6.53
C THR A 57 0.74 3.60 5.39
N LEU A 58 0.02 2.51 5.68
CA LEU A 58 -0.62 1.67 4.66
C LEU A 58 -1.66 2.46 3.86
N LEU A 59 -2.51 3.26 4.53
CA LEU A 59 -3.51 4.10 3.85
C LEU A 59 -2.87 5.19 2.98
N VAL A 60 -1.80 5.81 3.44
CA VAL A 60 -1.05 6.80 2.63
C VAL A 60 -0.50 6.15 1.35
N GLN A 61 0.03 4.92 1.45
CA GLN A 61 0.50 4.18 0.28
C GLN A 61 -0.62 3.87 -0.70
N TRP A 62 -1.78 3.43 -0.20
CA TRP A 62 -2.95 3.16 -1.05
C TRP A 62 -3.40 4.42 -1.79
N ILE A 63 -3.49 5.55 -1.10
CA ILE A 63 -3.83 6.82 -1.72
C ILE A 63 -2.81 7.16 -2.82
N GLY A 64 -1.51 6.98 -2.57
CA GLY A 64 -0.46 7.18 -3.57
C GLY A 64 -0.65 6.30 -4.82
N VAL A 65 -0.90 5.00 -4.63
CA VAL A 65 -1.15 4.06 -5.74
C VAL A 65 -2.41 4.44 -6.52
N LEU A 66 -3.48 4.84 -5.84
CA LEU A 66 -4.74 5.25 -6.47
C LEU A 66 -4.59 6.56 -7.25
N ILE A 67 -3.85 7.54 -6.72
CA ILE A 67 -3.55 8.79 -7.43
C ILE A 67 -2.77 8.50 -8.71
N VAL A 68 -1.67 7.75 -8.61
CA VAL A 68 -0.85 7.39 -9.78
C VAL A 68 -1.66 6.55 -10.78
N GLY A 69 -2.43 5.58 -10.28
CA GLY A 69 -3.33 4.75 -11.09
C GLY A 69 -4.38 5.57 -11.83
N ALA A 70 -5.00 6.55 -11.17
CA ALA A 70 -5.98 7.45 -11.78
C ALA A 70 -5.33 8.32 -12.86
N ILE A 71 -4.16 8.92 -12.59
CA ILE A 71 -3.40 9.72 -13.56
C ILE A 71 -3.10 8.89 -14.81
N LEU A 72 -2.54 7.68 -14.64
CA LEU A 72 -2.24 6.79 -15.75
C LEU A 72 -3.50 6.37 -16.51
N TRP A 73 -4.58 6.04 -15.79
CA TRP A 73 -5.84 5.68 -16.43
C TRP A 73 -6.33 6.79 -17.35
N PHE A 74 -6.37 8.03 -16.86
CA PHE A 74 -6.80 9.18 -17.65
C PHE A 74 -5.85 9.46 -18.82
N ALA A 75 -4.53 9.36 -18.61
CA ALA A 75 -3.52 9.56 -19.65
C ALA A 75 -3.65 8.55 -20.81
N PHE A 76 -4.07 7.32 -20.51
CA PHE A 76 -4.30 6.27 -21.51
C PHE A 76 -5.76 6.13 -21.92
N ARG A 77 -6.63 7.08 -21.59
CA ARG A 77 -8.00 7.09 -22.11
C ARG A 77 -7.97 7.46 -23.57
N ASP A 78 -8.52 6.60 -24.42
CA ASP A 78 -8.73 6.95 -25.82
C ASP A 78 -9.68 8.16 -25.86
N ASN A 79 -9.23 9.24 -26.50
CA ASN A 79 -10.10 10.38 -26.78
C ASN A 79 -11.03 10.00 -27.96
N PRO A 80 -12.30 10.42 -27.94
CA PRO A 80 -13.22 10.20 -29.05
C PRO A 80 -12.74 10.88 -30.34
#